data_AF-H2FU49-F1
#
_entry.id   AF-H2FU49-F1
#
_cell.length_a   1.000
_cell.length_b   1.000
_cell.length_c   1.000
_cell.angle_alpha   90.00
_cell.angle_beta   90.00
_cell.angle_gamma   90.00
#
_symmetry.space_group_name_H-M   'P 1'
#
loop_
_entity.id
_entity.type
_entity.pdbx_description
1 polymer ?
#
loop_
_entity_poly.entity_id
_entity_poly.type
_entity_poly.pdbx_seq_one_letter_code
_entity_poly.pdbx_strand_id
1 'polypeptide(L)'
;MAVASIAREVSLSRSAVSERIKSLEERGIIRGYHARLGRPQGLVRAYFALCYHVRQCEQYAEALRAVPEIKLCYTISGETDMLVYVEAESMERLDAIRHLIEHTPHIKTVRTHMILGEVINTLS
;
A
#
# COMPACT_ATOMS: atom_id res chain seq x y z
N MET A 1 -15.52 8.13 -15.31
CA MET A 1 -16.44 9.04 -16.05
C MET A 1 -16.02 9.11 -17.50
N ALA A 2 -16.95 9.29 -18.44
CA ALA A 2 -16.60 9.49 -19.85
C ALA A 2 -16.01 10.90 -20.08
N VAL A 3 -15.10 11.05 -21.05
CA VAL A 3 -14.48 12.34 -21.44
C VAL A 3 -15.54 13.40 -21.78
N ALA A 4 -16.64 12.99 -22.42
CA ALA A 4 -17.76 13.88 -22.74
C ALA A 4 -18.51 14.41 -21.51
N SER A 5 -18.41 13.73 -20.36
CA SER A 5 -18.95 14.22 -19.09
C SER A 5 -18.05 15.30 -18.51
N ILE A 6 -16.74 15.04 -18.47
CA ILE A 6 -15.73 15.99 -17.98
C ILE A 6 -15.76 17.29 -18.81
N ALA A 7 -15.85 17.17 -20.13
CA ALA A 7 -15.97 18.30 -21.05
C ALA A 7 -17.16 19.23 -20.74
N ARG A 8 -18.31 18.65 -20.37
CA ARG A 8 -19.49 19.43 -19.98
C ARG A 8 -19.30 20.11 -18.63
N GLU A 9 -18.72 19.41 -17.66
CA GLU A 9 -18.52 19.93 -16.29
C GLU A 9 -17.52 21.09 -16.26
N VAL A 10 -16.47 21.03 -17.10
CA VAL A 10 -15.41 22.06 -17.15
C VAL A 10 -15.58 23.07 -18.29
N SER A 11 -16.70 23.04 -19.01
CA SER A 11 -17.01 23.95 -20.15
C SER A 11 -15.93 23.97 -21.25
N LEU A 12 -15.42 22.81 -21.65
CA LEU A 12 -14.42 22.66 -22.73
C LEU A 12 -14.91 21.72 -23.83
N SER A 13 -14.29 21.78 -25.01
CA SER A 13 -14.52 20.79 -26.06
C SER A 13 -13.97 19.42 -25.67
N ARG A 14 -14.52 18.35 -26.27
CA ARG A 14 -14.01 16.98 -26.03
C ARG A 14 -12.53 16.82 -26.41
N SER A 15 -12.10 17.46 -27.50
CA SER A 15 -10.70 17.42 -27.94
C SER A 15 -9.77 18.11 -26.94
N ALA A 16 -10.15 19.28 -26.42
CA ALA A 16 -9.36 20.00 -25.43
C ALA A 16 -9.20 19.23 -24.11
N VAL A 17 -10.25 18.52 -23.67
CA VAL A 17 -10.15 17.65 -22.47
C VAL A 17 -9.25 16.44 -22.73
N SER A 18 -9.39 15.77 -23.88
CA SER A 18 -8.53 14.62 -24.23
C SER A 18 -7.05 15.01 -24.29
N GLU A 19 -6.71 16.15 -24.90
CA GLU A 19 -5.33 16.65 -24.95
C GLU A 19 -4.78 16.95 -23.56
N ARG A 20 -5.58 17.55 -22.67
CA ARG A 20 -5.18 17.78 -21.28
C ARG A 20 -4.95 16.48 -20.52
N ILE A 21 -5.84 15.50 -20.65
CA ILE A 21 -5.67 14.17 -20.02
C ILE A 21 -4.37 13.53 -20.51
N LYS A 22 -4.13 13.52 -21.82
CA LYS A 22 -2.89 13.02 -22.42
C LYS A 22 -1.66 13.75 -21.89
N SER A 23 -1.70 15.08 -21.79
CA SER A 23 -0.61 15.86 -21.20
C SER A 23 -0.35 15.51 -19.73
N LEU A 24 -1.40 15.24 -18.94
CA LEU A 24 -1.25 14.80 -17.55
C LEU A 24 -0.64 13.39 -17.44
N GLU A 25 -0.94 12.51 -18.39
CA GLU A 25 -0.32 11.19 -18.51
C GLU A 25 1.16 11.29 -18.88
N GLU A 26 1.48 12.09 -19.92
CA GLU A 26 2.86 12.33 -20.37
C GLU A 26 3.73 12.96 -19.27
N ARG A 27 3.13 13.82 -18.44
CA ARG A 27 3.80 14.44 -17.27
C ARG A 27 3.87 13.50 -16.06
N GLY A 28 3.30 12.31 -16.13
CA GLY A 28 3.27 11.34 -15.02
C GLY A 28 2.36 11.73 -13.86
N ILE A 29 1.52 12.77 -14.02
CA ILE A 29 0.52 13.17 -13.01
C ILE A 29 -0.58 12.11 -12.95
N ILE A 30 -1.05 11.65 -14.12
CA ILE A 30 -1.86 10.44 -14.24
C ILE A 30 -0.91 9.30 -14.53
N ARG A 31 -0.71 8.41 -13.55
CA ARG A 31 0.18 7.24 -13.69
C ARG A 31 -0.49 6.04 -14.35
N GLY A 32 -1.82 6.03 -14.44
CA GLY A 32 -2.60 4.97 -15.06
C GLY A 32 -4.02 4.89 -14.52
N TYR A 33 -4.83 4.06 -15.15
CA TYR A 33 -6.21 3.79 -14.78
C TYR A 33 -6.32 2.37 -14.23
N HIS A 34 -6.92 2.22 -13.05
CA HIS A 34 -7.11 0.92 -12.43
C HIS A 34 -8.52 0.78 -11.88
N ALA A 35 -9.04 -0.45 -11.89
CA ALA A 35 -10.26 -0.77 -11.18
C ALA A 35 -9.97 -0.83 -9.68
N ARG A 36 -10.70 -0.04 -8.90
CA ARG A 36 -10.73 -0.20 -7.44
C ARG A 36 -11.72 -1.30 -7.10
N LEU A 37 -11.22 -2.51 -6.91
CA LEU A 37 -12.04 -3.66 -6.56
C LEU A 37 -12.55 -3.53 -5.12
N GLY A 38 -13.77 -4.02 -4.87
CA GLY A 38 -14.26 -4.22 -3.51
C GLY A 38 -13.32 -5.14 -2.73
N ARG A 39 -13.11 -4.86 -1.44
CA ARG A 39 -12.22 -5.70 -0.63
C ARG A 39 -12.86 -7.06 -0.35
N PRO A 40 -12.09 -8.16 -0.42
CA PRO A 40 -12.58 -9.46 0.02
C PRO A 40 -13.02 -9.38 1.49
N GLN A 41 -14.21 -9.89 1.80
CA GLN A 41 -14.65 -10.01 3.18
C GLN A 41 -13.86 -11.12 3.89
N GLY A 42 -13.63 -10.96 5.19
CA GLY A 42 -13.01 -11.98 6.04
C GLY A 42 -11.48 -11.93 6.12
N LEU A 43 -10.80 -10.99 5.47
CA LEU A 43 -9.36 -10.82 5.62
C LEU A 43 -9.00 -10.29 7.02
N VAL A 44 -7.97 -10.88 7.60
CA VAL A 44 -7.28 -10.41 8.79
C VAL A 44 -6.29 -9.33 8.39
N ARG A 45 -6.26 -8.23 9.15
CA ARG A 45 -5.42 -7.07 8.85
C ARG A 45 -4.60 -6.67 10.06
N ALA A 46 -3.34 -6.34 9.82
CA ALA A 46 -2.45 -5.88 10.86
C ALA A 46 -1.38 -4.93 10.31
N TYR A 47 -0.82 -4.15 11.22
CA TYR A 47 0.46 -3.50 11.02
C TYR A 47 1.56 -4.25 11.77
N PHE A 48 2.68 -4.50 11.11
CA PHE A 48 3.93 -4.88 11.76
C PHE A 48 4.84 -3.67 11.86
N ALA A 49 5.20 -3.32 13.10
CA ALA A 49 6.22 -2.33 13.40
C ALA A 49 7.55 -3.07 13.60
N LEU A 50 8.49 -2.84 12.67
CA LEU A 50 9.79 -3.50 12.61
C LEU A 50 10.88 -2.58 13.13
N CYS A 51 11.70 -3.11 14.03
CA CYS A 51 12.95 -2.50 14.47
C CYS A 51 14.10 -3.40 14.03
N TYR A 52 15.14 -2.83 13.45
CA TYR A 52 16.34 -3.51 13.01
C TYR A 52 17.54 -3.14 13.90
N HIS A 53 18.51 -4.04 13.99
CA HIS A 53 19.81 -3.77 14.61
C HIS A 53 20.64 -2.78 13.80
N VAL A 54 20.48 -2.81 12.48
CA VAL A 54 21.16 -1.92 11.53
C VAL A 54 20.11 -1.32 10.61
N ARG A 55 20.08 0.02 10.49
CA ARG A 55 19.11 0.72 9.63
C ARG A 55 19.51 0.62 8.16
N GLN A 56 19.22 -0.51 7.53
CA GLN A 56 19.42 -0.78 6.10
C GLN A 56 18.09 -1.16 5.43
N CYS A 57 17.08 -0.30 5.57
CA CYS A 57 15.69 -0.59 5.18
C CYS A 57 15.53 -1.03 3.70
N GLU A 58 16.31 -0.46 2.78
CA GLU A 58 16.25 -0.80 1.36
C GLU A 58 16.64 -2.26 1.08
N GLN A 59 17.62 -2.78 1.81
CA GLN A 59 18.08 -4.16 1.67
C GLN A 59 17.02 -5.17 2.16
N TYR A 60 16.25 -4.80 3.19
CA TYR A 60 15.20 -5.66 3.74
C TYR A 60 13.89 -5.56 2.95
N ALA A 61 13.66 -4.44 2.25
CA ALA A 61 12.46 -4.22 1.47
C ALA A 61 12.26 -5.29 0.37
N GLU A 62 13.33 -5.84 -0.20
CA GLU A 62 13.23 -6.88 -1.24
C GLU A 62 12.62 -8.19 -0.71
N ALA A 63 13.04 -8.63 0.48
CA ALA A 63 12.46 -9.81 1.13
C ALA A 63 10.97 -9.60 1.44
N LEU A 64 10.58 -8.40 1.87
CA LEU A 64 9.18 -8.07 2.14
C LEU A 64 8.34 -7.99 0.85
N ARG A 65 8.91 -7.51 -0.26
CA ARG A 65 8.20 -7.47 -1.56
C ARG A 65 7.81 -8.85 -2.09
N ALA A 66 8.53 -9.90 -1.70
CA ALA A 66 8.21 -11.26 -2.09
C ALA A 66 6.94 -11.82 -1.40
N VAL A 67 6.42 -11.12 -0.38
CA VAL A 67 5.22 -11.55 0.37
C VAL A 67 3.99 -10.81 -0.18
N PRO A 68 3.10 -11.48 -0.94
CA PRO A 68 1.98 -10.82 -1.60
C PRO A 68 0.95 -10.23 -0.63
N GLU A 69 0.89 -10.72 0.61
CA GLU A 69 0.05 -10.20 1.68
C GLU A 69 0.51 -8.84 2.22
N ILE A 70 1.79 -8.48 2.01
CA ILE A 70 2.32 -7.15 2.36
C ILE A 70 1.85 -6.15 1.30
N LYS A 71 0.94 -5.26 1.69
CA LYS A 71 0.31 -4.30 0.77
C LYS A 71 0.98 -2.93 0.80
N LEU A 72 1.49 -2.52 1.96
CA LEU A 72 2.22 -1.26 2.12
C LEU A 72 3.41 -1.47 3.06
N CYS A 73 4.49 -0.76 2.81
CA CYS A 73 5.67 -0.78 3.64
C CYS A 73 6.30 0.61 3.61
N TYR A 74 6.41 1.25 4.76
CA TYR A 74 6.99 2.58 4.91
C TYR A 74 8.17 2.55 5.84
N THR A 75 9.26 3.21 5.45
CA THR A 75 10.27 3.65 6.42
C THR A 75 9.72 4.87 7.15
N ILE A 76 9.74 4.84 8.47
CA ILE A 76 9.21 5.94 9.30
C ILE A 76 10.29 6.48 10.24
N SER A 77 10.08 7.69 10.73
CA SER A 77 10.90 8.24 11.81
C SER A 77 10.41 7.72 13.16
N GLY A 78 11.31 7.69 14.16
CA GLY A 78 11.00 7.23 15.51
C GLY A 78 11.78 5.96 15.90
N GLU A 79 11.24 5.24 16.89
CA GLU A 79 11.83 4.01 17.44
C GLU A 79 11.64 2.79 16.51
N THR A 80 10.60 2.84 15.69
CA THR A 80 10.31 1.84 14.66
C THR A 80 10.93 2.29 13.35
N ASP A 81 11.61 1.39 12.68
CA ASP A 81 12.28 1.70 11.41
C ASP A 81 11.33 1.54 10.23
N MET A 82 10.49 0.50 10.26
CA MET A 82 9.52 0.23 9.19
C MET A 82 8.14 -0.11 9.73
N LEU A 83 7.10 0.40 9.06
CA LEU A 83 5.70 0.06 9.31
C LEU A 83 5.13 -0.66 8.09
N VAL A 84 4.71 -1.90 8.30
CA VAL A 84 4.27 -2.81 7.23
C VAL A 84 2.80 -3.13 7.40
N TYR A 85 1.99 -2.83 6.39
CA TYR A 85 0.57 -3.16 6.35
C TYR A 85 0.37 -4.51 5.66
N VAL A 86 -0.33 -5.42 6.32
CA VAL A 86 -0.54 -6.79 5.86
C VAL A 86 -2.02 -7.13 5.84
N GLU A 87 -2.45 -7.78 4.76
CA GLU A 87 -3.78 -8.37 4.60
C GLU A 87 -3.63 -9.87 4.34
N ALA A 88 -4.12 -10.70 5.26
CA ALA A 88 -4.00 -12.15 5.23
C ALA A 88 -5.38 -12.82 5.31
N GLU A 89 -5.49 -14.05 4.79
CA GLU A 89 -6.75 -14.80 4.77
C GLU A 89 -7.16 -15.34 6.15
N SER A 90 -6.22 -15.43 7.10
CA SER A 90 -6.48 -15.93 8.45
C SER A 90 -5.44 -15.43 9.45
N MET A 91 -5.72 -15.60 10.75
CA MET A 91 -4.76 -15.33 11.84
C MET A 91 -3.53 -16.23 11.74
N GLU A 92 -3.71 -17.49 11.35
CA GLU A 92 -2.61 -18.44 11.17
C GLU A 92 -1.67 -18.01 10.04
N ARG A 93 -2.23 -17.55 8.91
CA ARG A 93 -1.42 -17.03 7.81
C ARG A 93 -0.69 -15.75 8.22
N LEU A 94 -1.35 -14.87 8.98
CA LEU A 94 -0.72 -13.66 9.51
C LEU A 94 0.46 -13.98 10.42
N ASP A 95 0.32 -14.98 11.30
CA ASP A 95 1.38 -15.41 12.20
C ASP A 95 2.54 -16.07 11.43
N ALA A 96 2.26 -16.85 10.39
CA ALA A 96 3.27 -17.38 9.49
C ALA A 96 4.07 -16.26 8.80
N ILE A 97 3.41 -15.18 8.37
CA ILE A 97 4.08 -14.00 7.80
C ILE A 97 4.92 -13.29 8.85
N ARG A 98 4.38 -13.11 10.07
CA ARG A 98 5.12 -12.53 11.20
C ARG A 98 6.40 -13.31 11.48
N HIS A 99 6.32 -14.64 11.51
CA HIS A 99 7.48 -15.51 11.69
C HIS A 99 8.47 -15.40 10.53
N LEU A 100 8.01 -15.37 9.28
CA LEU A 100 8.89 -15.16 8.13
C LEU A 100 9.67 -13.84 8.27
N ILE A 101 8.99 -12.78 8.70
CA ILE A 101 9.61 -11.49 8.95
C ILE A 101 10.62 -11.63 10.09
N GLU A 102 10.27 -12.20 11.25
CA GLU A 102 11.22 -12.38 12.37
C GLU A 102 12.53 -13.10 12.01
N HIS A 103 12.51 -14.00 11.03
CA HIS A 103 13.70 -14.72 10.56
C HIS A 103 14.53 -13.95 9.51
N THR A 104 14.09 -12.76 9.12
CA THR A 104 14.86 -11.89 8.22
C THR A 104 16.09 -11.34 8.97
N PRO A 105 17.27 -11.31 8.34
CA PRO A 105 18.48 -10.84 8.99
C PRO A 105 18.33 -9.46 9.63
N HIS A 106 18.98 -9.28 10.78
CA HIS A 106 19.08 -8.03 11.52
C HIS A 106 17.77 -7.48 12.11
N ILE A 107 16.65 -8.21 12.08
CA ILE A 107 15.48 -7.83 12.85
C ILE A 107 15.78 -7.95 14.34
N LYS A 108 15.50 -6.87 15.04
CA LYS A 108 15.57 -6.79 16.50
C LYS A 108 14.22 -7.11 17.13
N THR A 109 13.14 -6.56 16.57
CA THR A 109 11.80 -6.74 17.13
C THR A 109 10.73 -6.57 16.06
N VAL A 110 9.69 -7.40 16.16
CA VAL A 110 8.45 -7.28 15.38
C VAL A 110 7.29 -7.08 16.36
N ARG A 111 6.65 -5.90 16.30
CA ARG A 111 5.43 -5.62 17.07
C ARG A 111 4.22 -5.68 16.16
N THR A 112 3.21 -6.43 16.56
CA THR A 112 1.98 -6.62 15.79
C THR A 112 0.85 -5.75 16.35
N HIS A 113 0.22 -4.98 15.48
CA HIS A 113 -0.96 -4.18 15.77
C HIS A 113 -2.12 -4.66 14.91
N MET A 114 -3.04 -5.42 15.51
CA MET A 114 -4.23 -5.91 14.83
C MET A 114 -5.20 -4.76 14.53
N ILE A 115 -5.73 -4.72 13.31
CA ILE A 115 -6.78 -3.76 12.95
C ILE A 115 -8.13 -4.35 13.33
N LEU A 116 -8.72 -3.82 14.40
CA LEU A 116 -10.03 -4.26 14.90
C LEU A 116 -11.21 -3.65 14.13
N GLY A 117 -10.98 -2.49 13.51
CA GLY A 117 -11.99 -1.77 12.75
C GLY A 117 -11.36 -0.66 11.92
N GLU A 118 -12.03 -0.29 10.83
CA GLU A 118 -11.63 0.83 10.00
C GLU A 118 -12.60 2.00 10.24
N VAL A 119 -12.07 3.14 10.69
CA VAL A 119 -12.87 4.33 10.99
C VAL A 119 -12.89 5.28 9.79
N ILE A 120 -11.73 5.53 9.17
CA ILE A 120 -11.56 6.39 7.99
C ILE A 120 -10.47 5.77 7.09
N ASN A 121 -10.74 5.64 5.79
CA ASN A 121 -9.74 5.23 4.81
C ASN A 121 -10.00 5.86 3.43
N THR A 122 -9.27 6.93 3.15
CA THR A 122 -9.33 7.65 1.87
C THR A 122 -8.21 7.28 0.90
N LEU A 123 -7.30 6.37 1.31
CA LEU A 123 -6.08 6.02 0.58
C LEU A 123 -6.23 4.79 -0.32
N SER A 124 -7.25 3.97 -0.04
CA SER A 124 -7.63 2.88 -0.92
C SER A 124 -8.49 3.38 -2.06
#